data_AF-A0A399WIX9-F1
#
_entry.id   AF-A0A399WIX9-F1
#
_cell.length_a   1.000
_cell.length_b   1.000
_cell.length_c   1.000
_cell.angle_alpha   90.00
_cell.angle_beta   90.00
_cell.angle_gamma   90.00
#
_symmetry.space_group_name_H-M   'P 1'
#
loop_
_entity.id
_entity.type
_entity.pdbx_description
1 polymer ?
#
loop_
_entity_poly.entity_id
_entity_poly.type
_entity_poly.pdbx_seq_one_letter_code
_entity_poly.pdbx_strand_id
1 'polypeptide(L)'
;MKGLIRGLSLISILFLSHAMVSAQEKEPAGAVEEELEGTITLSGAWAIYPTAVAWSEAFQKLHPKVKIDVSAGGAGKGASDAIAGLVDIGMVSRDPDPAEIKKGVLPIYILHDAVFPVVSEKNPALGELLKKAWFAFLVRFFLDVLWGVPSIVYGTLA
;
A
#
# COMPACT_ATOMS: atom_id res chain seq x y z
N MET A 1 54.82 34.11 -2.74
CA MET A 1 53.40 34.05 -3.18
C MET A 1 52.73 32.71 -2.81
N LYS A 2 52.70 32.31 -1.53
CA LYS A 2 51.97 31.10 -1.07
C LYS A 2 51.15 31.30 0.22
N GLY A 3 51.27 32.45 0.89
CA GLY A 3 50.54 32.76 2.13
C GLY A 3 49.24 33.56 1.94
N LEU A 4 49.10 34.29 0.82
CA LEU A 4 47.96 35.21 0.63
C LEU A 4 46.68 34.50 0.16
N ILE A 5 46.80 33.30 -0.42
CA ILE A 5 45.66 32.52 -0.95
C ILE A 5 44.94 31.74 0.16
N ARG A 6 45.60 31.49 1.30
CA ARG A 6 45.00 30.77 2.44
C ARG A 6 44.12 31.65 3.33
N GLY A 7 44.28 32.98 3.27
CA GLY A 7 43.48 33.93 4.05
C GLY A 7 42.10 34.23 3.46
N LEU A 8 41.97 34.27 2.12
CA LEU A 8 40.67 34.52 1.48
C LEU A 8 39.71 33.32 1.57
N SER A 9 40.24 32.10 1.69
CA SER A 9 39.40 30.89 1.75
C SER A 9 38.63 30.75 3.07
N LEU A 10 39.10 31.36 4.17
CA LEU A 10 38.43 31.26 5.48
C LEU A 10 37.36 32.34 5.68
N ILE A 11 37.52 33.52 5.06
CA ILE A 11 36.56 34.63 5.17
C ILE A 11 35.30 34.34 4.31
N SER A 12 35.46 33.65 3.17
CA SER A 12 34.32 33.20 2.36
C SER A 12 33.47 32.10 3.04
N ILE A 13 34.05 31.32 3.96
CA ILE A 13 33.32 30.28 4.71
C ILE A 13 32.53 30.90 5.88
N LEU A 14 33.01 31.98 6.49
CA LEU A 14 32.30 32.67 7.59
C LEU A 14 31.11 33.52 7.14
N PHE A 15 31.09 33.98 5.89
CA PHE A 15 29.91 34.67 5.32
C PHE A 15 28.84 33.70 4.80
N LEU A 16 29.21 32.45 4.47
CA LEU A 16 28.26 31.44 4.03
C LEU A 16 27.50 30.79 5.20
N SER A 17 28.01 30.89 6.43
CA SER A 17 27.33 30.36 7.62
C SER A 17 26.27 31.30 8.22
N HIS A 18 26.31 32.61 7.94
CA HIS A 18 25.31 33.57 8.44
C HIS A 18 24.08 33.73 7.54
N ALA A 19 24.12 33.23 6.30
CA ALA A 19 22.98 33.28 5.37
C ALA A 19 22.01 32.09 5.49
N MET A 20 22.37 31.06 6.27
CA MET A 20 21.57 29.83 6.42
C MET A 20 20.74 29.79 7.72
N VAL A 21 20.70 30.88 8.49
CA VAL A 21 19.86 31.03 9.70
C VAL A 21 18.76 32.06 9.46
N SER A 22 18.04 31.90 8.35
CA SER A 22 16.75 32.57 8.11
C SER A 22 15.90 31.80 7.09
N ALA A 23 15.98 30.47 7.12
CA ALA A 23 14.90 29.66 6.59
C ALA A 23 13.79 29.67 7.64
N GLN A 24 13.01 30.74 7.59
CA GLN A 24 11.74 30.89 8.26
C GLN A 24 10.94 29.59 8.05
N GLU A 25 10.75 28.82 9.12
CA GLU A 25 9.71 27.80 9.17
C GLU A 25 8.40 28.56 8.95
N LYS A 26 7.99 28.64 7.69
CA LYS A 26 6.66 29.02 7.32
C LYS A 26 5.80 27.85 7.77
N GLU A 27 5.36 27.88 9.02
CA GLU A 27 4.21 27.09 9.44
C GLU A 27 3.14 27.28 8.36
N PRO A 28 2.59 26.20 7.80
CA PRO A 28 1.55 26.35 6.79
C PRO A 28 0.41 27.12 7.46
N ALA A 29 0.24 28.37 7.02
CA ALA A 29 -0.88 29.21 7.37
C ALA A 29 -2.15 28.37 7.19
N GLY A 30 -2.91 28.22 8.27
CA GLY A 30 -4.02 27.30 8.46
C GLY A 30 -4.59 26.79 7.13
N ALA A 31 -4.22 25.56 6.79
CA ALA A 31 -5.02 24.79 5.86
C ALA A 31 -6.40 24.74 6.51
N VAL A 32 -7.37 25.40 5.89
CA VAL A 32 -8.76 25.04 6.10
C VAL A 32 -8.77 23.55 5.72
N GLU A 33 -8.88 22.66 6.70
CA GLU A 33 -9.13 21.26 6.44
C GLU A 33 -10.49 21.24 5.73
N GLU A 34 -10.46 21.26 4.39
CA GLU A 34 -11.67 21.03 3.62
C GLU A 34 -12.17 19.65 4.05
N GLU A 35 -13.34 19.65 4.66
CA GLU A 35 -13.94 18.44 5.19
C GLU A 35 -14.28 17.54 4.01
N LEU A 36 -13.53 16.45 3.87
CA LEU A 36 -13.70 15.48 2.79
C LEU A 36 -15.12 14.94 2.79
N GLU A 37 -15.74 14.85 1.61
CA GLU A 37 -17.09 14.32 1.41
C GLU A 37 -17.17 13.49 0.13
N GLY A 38 -18.19 12.62 0.05
CA GLY A 38 -18.46 11.79 -1.13
C GLY A 38 -18.51 10.30 -0.81
N THR A 39 -18.58 9.48 -1.86
CA THR A 39 -18.61 8.02 -1.74
C THR A 39 -17.45 7.41 -2.51
N ILE A 40 -16.77 6.45 -1.89
CA ILE A 40 -15.73 5.62 -2.52
C ILE A 40 -16.20 4.17 -2.49
N THR A 41 -16.11 3.49 -3.62
CA THR A 41 -16.59 2.12 -3.82
C THR A 41 -15.42 1.18 -4.09
N LEU A 42 -15.39 0.07 -3.36
CA LEU A 42 -14.38 -0.97 -3.45
C LEU A 42 -15.02 -2.31 -3.81
N SER A 43 -14.41 -3.08 -4.70
CA SER A 43 -14.76 -4.49 -4.90
C SER A 43 -13.55 -5.40 -5.08
N GLY A 44 -13.66 -6.67 -4.66
CA GLY A 44 -12.72 -7.70 -5.13
C GLY A 44 -12.25 -8.71 -4.09
N ALA A 45 -10.93 -8.84 -3.95
CA ALA A 45 -10.25 -9.93 -3.26
C ALA A 45 -10.68 -10.12 -1.79
N TRP A 46 -10.98 -11.37 -1.43
CA TRP A 46 -11.30 -11.78 -0.06
C TRP A 46 -10.14 -11.60 0.91
N ALA A 47 -8.90 -11.74 0.44
CA ALA A 47 -7.71 -11.59 1.28
C ALA A 47 -7.57 -10.16 1.84
N ILE A 48 -7.93 -9.14 1.06
CA ILE A 48 -7.82 -7.72 1.45
C ILE A 48 -9.08 -7.23 2.16
N TYR A 49 -10.23 -7.90 1.95
CA TYR A 49 -11.53 -7.44 2.43
C TYR A 49 -11.57 -7.04 3.92
N PRO A 50 -11.07 -7.85 4.88
CA PRO A 50 -11.08 -7.45 6.29
C PRO A 50 -10.28 -6.17 6.58
N THR A 51 -9.14 -6.02 5.91
CA THR A 51 -8.28 -4.82 6.04
C THR A 51 -8.95 -3.60 5.42
N ALA A 52 -9.56 -3.74 4.25
CA ALA A 52 -10.29 -2.64 3.59
C ALA A 52 -11.49 -2.17 4.42
N VAL A 53 -12.22 -3.09 5.07
CA VAL A 53 -13.31 -2.74 6.01
C VAL A 53 -12.76 -1.97 7.22
N ALA A 54 -11.68 -2.45 7.84
CA ALA A 54 -11.07 -1.77 8.98
C ALA A 54 -10.58 -0.36 8.64
N TRP A 55 -9.95 -0.18 7.46
CA TRP A 55 -9.54 1.13 6.97
C TRP A 55 -10.73 2.03 6.64
N SER A 56 -11.78 1.48 6.03
CA SER A 56 -13.04 2.19 5.76
C SER A 56 -13.64 2.75 7.05
N GLU A 57 -13.76 1.93 8.09
CA GLU A 57 -14.30 2.37 9.39
C GLU A 57 -13.41 3.42 10.07
N ALA A 58 -12.09 3.24 10.02
CA ALA A 58 -11.14 4.18 10.61
C ALA A 58 -11.17 5.54 9.88
N PHE A 59 -11.23 5.52 8.54
CA PHE A 59 -11.27 6.72 7.73
C PHE A 59 -12.59 7.49 7.91
N GLN A 60 -13.72 6.79 7.94
CA GLN A 60 -15.04 7.42 8.16
C GLN A 60 -15.19 8.03 9.56
N LYS A 61 -14.47 7.53 10.57
CA LYS A 61 -14.41 8.18 11.90
C LYS A 61 -13.71 9.54 11.86
N LEU A 62 -12.70 9.68 11.00
CA LEU A 62 -11.96 10.93 10.82
C LEU A 62 -12.67 11.87 9.84
N HIS A 63 -13.39 11.32 8.87
CA HIS A 63 -14.12 12.05 7.83
C HIS A 63 -15.58 11.58 7.75
N PRO A 64 -16.47 12.05 8.64
CA PRO A 64 -17.85 11.54 8.76
C PRO A 64 -18.74 11.77 7.53
N LYS A 65 -18.35 12.69 6.64
CA LYS A 65 -19.05 12.98 5.38
C LYS A 65 -18.61 12.08 4.22
N VAL A 66 -17.54 11.31 4.39
CA VAL A 66 -17.13 10.30 3.41
C VAL A 66 -17.87 9.00 3.72
N LYS A 67 -18.35 8.32 2.67
CA LYS A 67 -18.87 6.96 2.72
C LYS A 67 -17.94 6.04 1.95
N ILE A 68 -17.66 4.86 2.49
CA ILE A 68 -16.82 3.88 1.83
C ILE A 68 -17.54 2.54 1.80
N ASP A 69 -17.96 2.12 0.61
CA ASP A 69 -18.67 0.88 0.37
C ASP A 69 -17.71 -0.20 -0.11
N VAL A 70 -17.53 -1.27 0.69
CA VAL A 70 -16.60 -2.36 0.40
C VAL A 70 -17.36 -3.65 0.10
N SER A 71 -17.10 -4.24 -1.07
CA SER A 71 -17.68 -5.52 -1.49
C SER A 71 -16.61 -6.58 -1.78
N ALA A 72 -16.92 -7.84 -1.44
CA ALA A 72 -16.05 -8.97 -1.75
C ALA A 72 -16.62 -9.80 -2.92
N GLY A 73 -15.72 -10.36 -3.74
CA GLY A 73 -16.09 -11.27 -4.82
C GLY A 73 -14.92 -11.89 -5.58
N GLY A 74 -13.70 -11.79 -5.05
CA GLY A 74 -12.49 -12.37 -5.63
C GLY A 74 -11.70 -11.38 -6.51
N ALA A 75 -10.42 -11.70 -6.72
CA ALA A 75 -9.47 -10.84 -7.43
C ALA A 75 -9.88 -10.55 -8.90
N GLY A 76 -10.40 -11.55 -9.61
CA GLY A 76 -10.85 -11.37 -11.00
C GLY A 76 -12.04 -10.41 -11.12
N LYS A 77 -12.98 -10.45 -10.15
CA LYS A 77 -14.08 -9.49 -10.07
C LYS A 77 -13.55 -8.09 -9.80
N GLY A 78 -12.66 -7.93 -8.82
CA GLY A 78 -12.09 -6.61 -8.47
C GLY A 78 -11.42 -5.92 -9.65
N ALA A 79 -10.57 -6.66 -10.40
CA ALA A 79 -9.96 -6.13 -11.60
C ALA A 79 -10.99 -5.79 -12.69
N SER A 80 -11.96 -6.68 -12.93
CA SER A 80 -12.98 -6.47 -13.97
C SER A 80 -13.89 -5.28 -13.67
N ASP A 81 -14.32 -5.13 -12.41
CA ASP A 81 -15.18 -4.03 -11.98
C ASP A 81 -14.46 -2.68 -12.09
N ALA A 82 -13.18 -2.62 -11.70
CA ALA A 82 -12.36 -1.42 -11.86
C ALA A 82 -12.17 -1.07 -13.34
N ILE A 83 -11.82 -2.04 -14.20
CA ILE A 83 -11.71 -1.85 -15.65
C ILE A 83 -13.02 -1.33 -16.26
N ALA A 84 -14.15 -1.83 -15.78
CA ALA A 84 -15.47 -1.43 -16.24
C ALA A 84 -15.96 -0.09 -15.66
N GLY A 85 -15.20 0.53 -14.75
CA GLY A 85 -15.58 1.76 -14.06
C GLY A 85 -16.80 1.60 -13.14
N LEU A 86 -17.07 0.37 -12.68
CA LEU A 86 -18.18 0.08 -11.77
C LEU A 86 -17.84 0.39 -10.31
N VAL A 87 -16.54 0.41 -10.00
CA VAL A 87 -16.01 0.79 -8.70
C VAL A 87 -14.82 1.74 -8.90
N ASP A 88 -14.58 2.57 -7.89
CA ASP A 88 -13.41 3.45 -7.86
C ASP A 88 -12.13 2.62 -7.68
N ILE A 89 -12.23 1.54 -6.90
CA ILE A 89 -11.08 0.75 -6.48
C ILE A 89 -11.36 -0.77 -6.59
N GLY A 90 -10.51 -1.48 -7.33
CA GLY A 90 -10.50 -2.94 -7.45
C GLY A 90 -9.46 -3.62 -6.57
N MET A 91 -9.85 -4.47 -5.62
CA MET A 91 -8.95 -5.21 -4.74
C MET A 91 -8.48 -6.52 -5.39
N VAL A 92 -7.16 -6.76 -5.44
CA VAL A 92 -6.55 -7.92 -6.14
C VAL A 92 -5.42 -8.52 -5.31
N SER A 93 -5.55 -9.83 -4.99
CA SER A 93 -4.56 -10.59 -4.21
C SER A 93 -3.74 -11.53 -5.11
N ARG A 94 -3.10 -10.94 -6.12
CA ARG A 94 -2.16 -11.58 -7.06
C ARG A 94 -1.36 -10.51 -7.79
N ASP A 95 -0.36 -10.92 -8.56
CA ASP A 95 0.40 -10.01 -9.42
C ASP A 95 -0.47 -9.34 -10.50
N PRO A 96 -0.11 -8.12 -10.94
CA PRO A 96 -0.84 -7.43 -11.98
C PRO A 96 -0.77 -8.19 -13.30
N ASP A 97 -1.90 -8.32 -13.98
CA ASP A 97 -1.93 -8.89 -15.32
C ASP A 97 -1.56 -7.78 -16.33
N PRO A 98 -0.54 -7.98 -17.18
CA PRO A 98 -0.19 -7.01 -18.23
C PRO A 98 -1.37 -6.63 -19.13
N ALA A 99 -2.33 -7.53 -19.34
CA ALA A 99 -3.55 -7.25 -20.11
C ALA A 99 -4.49 -6.28 -19.39
N GLU A 100 -4.50 -6.27 -18.06
CA GLU A 100 -5.29 -5.33 -17.24
C GLU A 100 -4.65 -3.94 -17.21
N ILE A 101 -3.32 -3.89 -17.05
CA ILE A 101 -2.57 -2.62 -17.09
C ILE A 101 -2.76 -1.91 -18.44
N LYS A 102 -2.72 -2.67 -19.55
CA LYS A 102 -2.99 -2.12 -20.89
C LYS A 102 -4.39 -1.53 -21.05
N LYS A 103 -5.34 -1.92 -20.20
CA LYS A 103 -6.71 -1.37 -20.18
C LYS A 103 -6.84 -0.12 -19.30
N GLY A 104 -5.71 0.47 -18.86
CA GLY A 104 -5.69 1.74 -18.14
C GLY A 104 -5.73 1.58 -16.61
N VAL A 105 -5.59 0.36 -16.10
CA VAL A 105 -5.58 0.11 -14.66
C VAL A 105 -4.21 0.43 -14.06
N LEU A 106 -4.21 1.18 -12.95
CA LEU A 106 -3.00 1.49 -12.20
C LEU A 106 -2.88 0.59 -10.96
N PRO A 107 -1.91 -0.34 -10.91
CA PRO A 107 -1.63 -1.13 -9.71
C PRO A 107 -0.96 -0.29 -8.62
N ILE A 108 -1.49 -0.38 -7.41
CA ILE A 108 -0.95 0.20 -6.18
C ILE A 108 -0.77 -0.93 -5.17
N TYR A 109 0.46 -1.21 -4.79
CA TYR A 109 0.80 -2.24 -3.80
C TYR A 109 0.67 -1.68 -2.38
N ILE A 110 -0.07 -2.35 -1.52
CA ILE A 110 -0.44 -1.78 -0.19
C ILE A 110 0.13 -2.55 1.01
N LEU A 111 0.33 -3.87 0.89
CA LEU A 111 0.80 -4.72 1.98
C LEU A 111 1.35 -6.03 1.43
N HIS A 112 2.09 -6.78 2.24
CA HIS A 112 2.43 -8.18 1.97
C HIS A 112 1.48 -9.10 2.73
N ASP A 113 0.93 -10.11 2.05
CA ASP A 113 0.07 -11.11 2.68
C ASP A 113 0.73 -12.50 2.73
N ALA A 114 0.16 -13.38 3.53
CA ALA A 114 0.61 -14.75 3.69
C ALA A 114 -0.59 -15.70 3.82
N VAL A 115 -0.51 -16.84 3.13
CA VAL A 115 -1.54 -17.89 3.21
C VAL A 115 -1.01 -19.01 4.10
N PHE A 116 -1.76 -19.34 5.14
CA PHE A 116 -1.43 -20.43 6.07
C PHE A 116 -2.41 -21.59 5.91
N PRO A 117 -1.93 -22.82 5.71
CA PRO A 117 -2.80 -23.99 5.77
C PRO A 117 -3.21 -24.21 7.23
N VAL A 118 -4.52 -24.24 7.48
CA VAL A 118 -5.09 -24.58 8.77
C VAL A 118 -5.71 -25.97 8.66
N VAL A 119 -5.29 -26.88 9.55
CA VAL A 119 -5.76 -28.26 9.57
C VAL A 119 -6.34 -28.56 10.94
N SER A 120 -7.49 -29.24 10.99
CA SER A 120 -8.08 -29.71 12.25
C SER A 120 -7.19 -30.76 12.91
N GLU A 121 -7.03 -30.66 14.23
CA GLU A 121 -6.35 -31.69 15.04
C GLU A 121 -6.97 -33.08 14.90
N LYS A 122 -8.27 -33.15 14.56
CA LYS A 122 -9.01 -34.40 14.36
C LYS A 122 -8.86 -34.97 12.94
N ASN A 123 -8.03 -34.37 12.09
CA ASN A 123 -7.84 -34.86 10.74
C ASN A 123 -7.12 -36.23 10.78
N PRO A 124 -7.72 -37.32 10.27
CA PRO A 124 -7.11 -38.65 10.31
C PRO A 124 -5.79 -38.73 9.53
N ALA A 125 -5.54 -37.82 8.58
CA ALA A 125 -4.31 -37.70 7.83
C ALA A 125 -3.28 -36.73 8.45
N LEU A 126 -3.54 -36.18 9.65
CA LEU A 126 -2.67 -35.15 10.27
C LEU A 126 -1.21 -35.58 10.35
N GLY A 127 -0.95 -36.83 10.74
CA GLY A 127 0.40 -37.37 10.83
C GLY A 127 1.14 -37.43 9.48
N GLU A 128 0.43 -37.61 8.37
CA GLU A 128 1.02 -37.54 7.03
C GLU A 128 1.17 -36.10 6.55
N LEU A 129 0.16 -35.26 6.79
CA LEU A 129 0.16 -33.85 6.42
C LEU A 129 1.33 -33.11 7.10
N LEU A 130 1.59 -33.36 8.38
CA LEU A 130 2.72 -32.74 9.08
C LEU A 130 4.08 -33.19 8.51
N LYS A 131 4.22 -34.45 8.11
CA LYS A 131 5.48 -34.96 7.50
C LYS A 131 5.75 -34.37 6.12
N LYS A 132 4.71 -34.18 5.30
CA LYS A 132 4.82 -33.71 3.91
C LYS A 132 4.77 -32.18 3.80
N ALA A 133 3.86 -31.54 4.53
CA ALA A 133 3.53 -30.14 4.37
C ALA A 133 4.49 -29.21 5.14
N TRP A 134 5.05 -29.63 6.28
CA TRP A 134 5.83 -28.72 7.12
C TRP A 134 7.09 -28.19 6.42
N PHE A 135 7.87 -29.05 5.76
CA PHE A 135 9.12 -28.66 5.10
C PHE A 135 8.88 -27.87 3.81
N ALA A 136 7.90 -28.28 3.00
CA ALA A 136 7.53 -27.57 1.77
C ALA A 136 6.89 -26.21 2.07
N PHE A 137 6.06 -26.13 3.12
CA PHE A 137 5.44 -24.87 3.54
C PHE A 137 6.47 -23.89 4.10
N LEU A 138 7.39 -24.30 4.96
CA LEU A 138 8.42 -23.40 5.50
C LEU A 138 9.31 -22.81 4.42
N VAL A 139 9.73 -23.63 3.45
CA VAL A 139 10.54 -23.15 2.31
C VAL A 139 9.74 -22.19 1.43
N ARG A 140 8.48 -22.53 1.14
CA ARG A 140 7.62 -21.69 0.31
C ARG A 140 7.21 -20.39 1.01
N PHE A 141 6.90 -20.44 2.30
CA PHE A 141 6.60 -19.28 3.14
C PHE A 141 7.79 -18.33 3.22
N PHE A 142 9.00 -18.87 3.47
CA PHE A 142 10.21 -18.06 3.51
C PHE A 142 10.49 -17.39 2.17
N LEU A 143 10.21 -18.06 1.05
CA LEU A 143 10.37 -17.48 -0.29
C LEU A 143 9.25 -16.50 -0.66
N ASP A 144 7.98 -16.78 -0.38
CA ASP A 144 6.87 -15.93 -0.82
C ASP A 144 6.71 -14.68 0.07
N VAL A 145 6.94 -14.81 1.38
CA VAL A 145 6.77 -13.70 2.35
C VAL A 145 7.99 -12.78 2.40
N LEU A 146 9.20 -13.30 2.22
CA LEU A 146 10.41 -12.46 2.14
C LEU A 146 10.72 -11.97 0.73
N TRP A 147 10.25 -12.66 -0.32
CA TRP A 147 10.51 -12.29 -1.72
C TRP A 147 9.30 -11.70 -2.46
N GLY A 148 8.14 -11.62 -1.80
CA GLY A 148 7.16 -10.56 -2.01
C GLY A 148 6.10 -10.87 -3.05
N VAL A 149 4.95 -11.36 -2.59
CA VAL A 149 3.66 -11.06 -3.22
C VAL A 149 2.99 -9.99 -2.37
N PRO A 150 3.06 -8.71 -2.76
CA PRO A 150 2.28 -7.70 -2.10
C PRO A 150 0.84 -7.74 -2.63
N SER A 151 -0.14 -7.62 -1.75
CA SER A 151 -1.53 -7.44 -2.15
C SER A 151 -1.70 -6.08 -2.82
N ILE A 152 -2.48 -6.06 -3.90
CA ILE A 152 -2.57 -4.95 -4.85
C ILE A 152 -3.98 -4.38 -4.85
N VAL A 153 -4.03 -3.07 -4.97
CA VAL A 153 -5.24 -2.31 -5.17
C VAL A 153 -5.12 -1.61 -6.52
N TYR A 154 -6.11 -1.79 -7.37
CA TYR A 154 -6.23 -1.13 -8.64
C TYR A 154 -7.09 0.12 -8.50
N GLY A 155 -6.58 1.27 -8.95
CA GLY A 155 -7.35 2.51 -9.05
C GLY A 155 -7.78 2.79 -10.50
N THR A 156 -8.94 3.43 -10.66
CA THR A 156 -9.35 4.05 -11.93
C THR A 156 -8.94 5.51 -11.96
N LEU A 157 -8.36 5.97 -13.07
CA LEU A 157 -8.14 7.40 -13.32
C LEU A 157 -9.38 7.93 -14.02
N ALA A 158 -10.19 8.71 -13.30
CA ALA A 158 -11.20 9.61 -13.85
C ALA A 158 -10.80 11.05 -13.55
#